data_AF-A0A954MRD3-F1
#
_entry.id   AF-A0A954MRD3-F1
#
_cell.length_a   1.000
_cell.length_b   1.000
_cell.length_c   1.000
_cell.angle_alpha   90.00
_cell.angle_beta   90.00
_cell.angle_gamma   90.00
#
_symmetry.space_group_name_H-M   'P 1'
#
loop_
_entity.id
_entity.type
_entity.pdbx_description
1 polymer ?
#
loop_
_entity_poly.entity_id
_entity_poly.type
_entity_poly.pdbx_seq_one_letter_code
_entity_poly.pdbx_strand_id
1 'polypeptide(L)'
;LLICPSDHLPKPVFLHTPNFNPAGDLYALTSYGGSGGTKSYHPNRGVTKDGVFYINSSVRHRDITDGTSNTLFFGERYHRDIQYDANAGTRPKLEGIGFWAPSSGVAGIGDITLGTLVPINYSHPANTPVDNTLEDRRTTAYGSGHAGGSQFALCDGSARLVSDSIDLTLLQNLGTRSGGEIINEY
;
A
#
# COMPACT_ATOMS: atom_id res chain seq x y z
N LEU A 1 10.78 13.07 -0.92
CA LEU A 1 10.17 11.92 -0.23
C LEU A 1 8.71 12.27 0.02
N LEU A 2 7.77 11.41 -0.34
CA LEU A 2 6.35 11.66 -0.09
C LEU A 2 6.02 11.16 1.32
N ILE A 3 5.69 12.08 2.22
CA ILE A 3 5.44 11.79 3.63
C ILE A 3 4.13 12.42 4.03
N CYS A 4 3.25 11.63 4.64
CA CYS A 4 2.00 12.10 5.20
C CYS A 4 2.28 12.67 6.61
N PRO A 5 1.86 13.91 6.92
CA PRO A 5 2.09 14.51 8.24
C PRO A 5 1.40 13.77 9.40
N SER A 6 0.38 12.96 9.13
CA SER A 6 -0.33 12.16 10.14
C SER A 6 0.31 10.79 10.39
N ASP A 7 1.31 10.42 9.61
CA ASP A 7 1.93 9.11 9.68
C ASP A 7 2.92 8.99 10.84
N HIS A 8 3.12 7.75 11.31
CA HIS A 8 3.99 7.42 12.44
C HIS A 8 5.34 6.87 11.94
N LEU A 9 6.03 7.66 11.12
CA LEU A 9 7.36 7.30 10.64
C LEU A 9 8.44 7.65 11.67
N PRO A 10 9.55 6.88 11.71
CA PRO A 10 10.69 7.19 12.56
C PRO A 10 11.30 8.55 12.20
N LYS A 11 11.97 9.17 13.19
CA LYS A 11 12.70 10.42 13.02
C LYS A 11 14.18 10.18 13.39
N PRO A 12 15.12 10.24 12.43
CA PRO A 12 14.94 10.61 11.01
C PRO A 12 14.23 9.53 10.18
N VAL A 13 13.63 9.92 9.05
CA VAL A 13 12.81 9.06 8.15
C VAL A 13 13.68 8.17 7.25
N PHE A 14 14.89 7.87 7.71
CA PHE A 14 15.83 7.00 7.03
C PHE A 14 16.01 5.75 7.86
N LEU A 15 15.94 4.60 7.20
CA LEU A 15 16.25 3.32 7.80
C LEU A 15 17.57 2.82 7.23
N HIS A 16 18.49 2.48 8.12
CA HIS A 16 19.71 1.81 7.77
C HIS A 16 19.45 0.30 7.79
N THR A 17 19.41 -0.35 6.64
CA THR A 17 19.31 -1.82 6.55
C THR A 17 20.70 -2.42 6.29
N PRO A 18 21.35 -3.04 7.28
CA PRO A 18 22.61 -3.76 7.05
C PRO A 18 22.41 -5.10 6.33
N ASN A 19 21.17 -5.51 6.05
CA ASN A 19 20.83 -6.87 5.62
C ASN A 19 21.17 -7.18 4.16
N PHE A 20 21.32 -6.16 3.31
CA PHE A 20 21.61 -6.35 1.87
C PHE A 20 23.03 -5.93 1.47
N ASN A 21 23.66 -5.08 2.27
CA ASN A 21 25.01 -4.58 2.05
C ASN A 21 25.72 -4.37 3.40
N PRO A 22 26.90 -4.97 3.64
CA PRO A 22 27.68 -4.75 4.86
C PRO A 22 28.21 -3.32 5.02
N ALA A 23 28.20 -2.50 3.96
CA ALA A 23 28.44 -1.06 4.05
C ALA A 23 27.22 -0.25 4.55
N GLY A 24 26.06 -0.90 4.64
CA GLY A 24 24.78 -0.31 5.05
C GLY A 24 24.05 0.37 3.91
N ASP A 25 22.89 -0.15 3.52
CA ASP A 25 22.02 0.57 2.61
C ASP A 25 21.14 1.54 3.41
N LEU A 26 21.10 2.80 2.96
CA LEU A 26 20.27 3.84 3.56
C LEU A 26 19.04 4.05 2.68
N TYR A 27 17.88 3.61 3.17
CA TYR A 27 16.61 3.84 2.49
C TYR A 27 15.82 4.93 3.20
N ALA A 28 15.22 5.81 2.42
CA ALA A 28 14.24 6.77 2.92
C ALA A 28 12.85 6.10 2.90
N LEU A 29 12.01 6.35 3.91
CA LEU A 29 10.66 5.77 4.01
C LEU A 29 9.59 6.68 3.38
N THR A 30 8.54 6.12 2.81
CA THR A 30 7.43 6.86 2.20
C THR A 30 6.08 6.46 2.79
N SER A 31 5.20 7.44 2.96
CA SER A 31 3.81 7.22 3.37
C SER A 31 2.89 6.92 2.19
N TYR A 32 3.41 6.77 0.98
CA TYR A 32 2.61 6.58 -0.24
C TYR A 32 3.11 5.40 -1.05
N GLY A 33 2.17 4.60 -1.55
CA GLY A 33 2.43 3.51 -2.48
C GLY A 33 1.49 3.57 -3.69
N GLY A 34 1.96 3.04 -4.81
CA GLY A 34 1.20 2.95 -6.05
C GLY A 34 0.11 1.87 -5.96
N SER A 35 -0.95 2.03 -6.74
CA SER A 35 -2.04 1.05 -6.81
C SER A 35 -1.60 -0.25 -7.49
N GLY A 36 -1.46 -1.31 -6.69
CA GLY A 36 -1.24 -2.68 -7.15
C GLY A 36 -2.51 -3.46 -7.46
N GLY A 37 -3.68 -2.84 -7.27
CA GLY A 37 -5.00 -3.42 -7.46
C GLY A 37 -5.47 -4.25 -6.27
N THR A 38 -6.20 -5.33 -6.53
CA THR A 38 -6.88 -6.09 -5.46
C THR A 38 -5.87 -6.70 -4.50
N LYS A 39 -4.81 -7.36 -5.00
CA LYS A 39 -3.75 -7.96 -4.17
C LYS A 39 -2.37 -7.63 -4.73
N SER A 40 -1.61 -6.81 -4.01
CA SER A 40 -0.32 -6.26 -4.48
C SER A 40 0.94 -6.97 -3.97
N TYR A 41 0.86 -7.74 -2.89
CA TYR A 41 2.00 -8.43 -2.28
C TYR A 41 1.56 -9.75 -1.64
N HIS A 42 2.44 -10.76 -1.52
CA HIS A 42 3.78 -10.88 -2.12
C HIS A 42 3.73 -11.54 -3.52
N PRO A 43 4.69 -11.30 -4.44
CA PRO A 43 4.67 -11.85 -5.81
C PRO A 43 4.41 -13.36 -5.92
N ASN A 44 5.00 -14.15 -5.02
CA ASN A 44 4.85 -15.61 -4.98
C ASN A 44 3.55 -16.08 -4.28
N ARG A 45 2.73 -15.15 -3.77
CA ARG A 45 1.50 -15.41 -3.02
C ARG A 45 0.24 -15.03 -3.82
N GLY A 46 0.33 -15.00 -5.16
CA GLY A 46 -0.82 -14.78 -6.05
C GLY A 46 -1.25 -13.33 -6.14
N VAL A 47 -0.32 -12.42 -6.46
CA VAL A 47 -0.66 -11.02 -6.80
C VAL A 47 -1.56 -10.97 -8.03
N THR A 48 -2.56 -10.11 -8.02
CA THR A 48 -3.58 -10.03 -9.08
C THR A 48 -3.10 -9.28 -10.32
N LYS A 49 -2.22 -8.28 -10.15
CA LYS A 49 -1.69 -7.44 -11.26
C LYS A 49 -2.80 -6.75 -12.06
N ASP A 50 -3.89 -6.39 -11.39
CA ASP A 50 -5.08 -5.74 -11.93
C ASP A 50 -5.09 -4.22 -11.68
N GLY A 51 -4.19 -3.70 -10.83
CA GLY A 51 -3.95 -2.26 -10.69
C GLY A 51 -3.04 -1.66 -11.75
N VAL A 52 -2.58 -0.44 -11.51
CA VAL A 52 -1.72 0.34 -12.44
C VAL A 52 -0.24 -0.05 -12.30
N PHE A 53 0.20 -0.36 -11.08
CA PHE A 53 1.59 -0.68 -10.75
C PHE A 53 1.75 -2.14 -10.37
N TYR A 54 2.66 -2.85 -11.03
CA TYR A 54 3.09 -4.18 -10.65
C TYR A 54 4.48 -4.46 -11.24
N ILE A 55 5.16 -5.53 -10.80
CA ILE A 55 6.49 -5.88 -11.31
C ILE A 55 6.43 -6.05 -12.84
N ASN A 56 7.33 -5.34 -13.54
CA ASN A 56 7.42 -5.31 -15.00
C ASN A 56 6.12 -4.83 -15.68
N SER A 57 5.34 -3.95 -15.03
CA SER A 57 4.16 -3.37 -15.65
C SER A 57 4.51 -2.53 -16.87
N SER A 58 3.62 -2.55 -17.85
CA SER A 58 3.69 -1.75 -19.08
C SER A 58 2.34 -1.12 -19.42
N VAL A 59 1.55 -0.86 -18.37
CA VAL A 59 0.21 -0.27 -18.44
C VAL A 59 0.29 1.09 -19.13
N ARG A 60 -0.53 1.27 -20.16
CA ARG A 60 -0.70 2.53 -20.89
C ARG A 60 -2.01 3.19 -20.48
N HIS A 61 -2.12 4.49 -20.74
CA HIS A 61 -3.35 5.25 -20.47
C HIS A 61 -4.62 4.60 -21.04
N ARG A 62 -4.55 4.07 -22.27
CA ARG A 62 -5.67 3.36 -22.93
C ARG A 62 -6.10 2.06 -22.24
N ASP A 63 -5.24 1.49 -21.38
CA ASP A 63 -5.50 0.23 -20.68
C ASP A 63 -6.27 0.47 -19.36
N ILE A 64 -6.55 1.75 -19.02
CA ILE A 64 -7.35 2.18 -17.86
C ILE A 64 -8.80 2.38 -18.33
N THR A 65 -9.52 1.27 -18.53
CA THR A 65 -10.86 1.27 -19.14
C THR A 65 -11.97 1.61 -18.16
N ASP A 66 -11.73 1.51 -16.85
CA ASP A 66 -12.71 1.85 -15.80
C ASP A 66 -12.84 3.37 -15.60
N GLY A 67 -12.00 4.15 -16.29
CA GLY A 67 -11.98 5.60 -16.27
C GLY A 67 -10.90 6.14 -15.34
N THR A 68 -10.11 7.10 -15.84
CA THR A 68 -8.94 7.62 -15.11
C THR A 68 -9.30 8.36 -13.82
N SER A 69 -10.52 8.92 -13.75
CA SER A 69 -11.07 9.58 -12.56
C SER A 69 -11.65 8.60 -11.53
N ASN A 70 -11.64 7.30 -11.83
CA ASN A 70 -12.17 6.22 -11.00
C ASN A 70 -11.16 5.07 -10.81
N THR A 71 -9.88 5.30 -11.14
CA THR A 71 -8.82 4.31 -10.91
C THR A 71 -7.76 4.92 -10.02
N LEU A 72 -7.48 4.26 -8.88
CA LEU A 72 -6.42 4.65 -7.95
C LEU A 72 -5.06 4.63 -8.64
N PHE A 73 -4.28 5.69 -8.44
CA PHE A 73 -2.91 5.79 -8.89
C PHE A 73 -1.94 5.61 -7.72
N PHE A 74 -2.07 6.44 -6.68
CA PHE A 74 -1.33 6.32 -5.42
C PHE A 74 -2.28 6.48 -4.23
N GLY A 75 -1.94 5.87 -3.10
CA GLY A 75 -2.66 6.07 -1.85
C GLY A 75 -1.73 6.04 -0.64
N GLU A 76 -2.25 6.55 0.47
CA GLU A 76 -1.50 6.59 1.73
C GLU A 76 -1.34 5.21 2.37
N ARG A 77 -0.19 5.02 3.02
CA ARG A 77 0.12 3.97 3.98
C ARG A 77 0.23 4.60 5.35
N TYR A 78 -0.23 3.87 6.35
CA TYR A 78 0.01 4.18 7.74
C TYR A 78 0.92 3.14 8.41
N HIS A 79 1.99 3.62 9.04
CA HIS A 79 3.07 2.78 9.60
C HIS A 79 2.86 2.35 11.05
N ARG A 80 1.62 2.46 11.57
CA ARG A 80 1.29 2.08 12.94
C ARG A 80 0.18 1.05 13.01
N ASP A 81 0.46 -0.04 13.72
CA ASP A 81 -0.53 -0.99 14.19
C ASP A 81 0.06 -1.75 15.39
N ILE A 82 -0.45 -1.42 16.59
CA ILE A 82 0.07 -1.97 17.84
C ILE A 82 -0.12 -3.49 17.90
N GLN A 83 -1.21 -4.01 17.33
CA GLN A 83 -1.48 -5.45 17.34
C GLN A 83 -0.55 -6.17 16.37
N TYR A 84 -0.32 -5.62 15.19
CA TYR A 84 0.63 -6.20 14.24
C TYR A 84 2.04 -6.26 14.84
N ASP A 85 2.56 -5.13 15.33
CA ASP A 85 3.94 -5.04 15.81
C ASP A 85 4.18 -5.90 17.07
N ALA A 86 3.16 -6.06 17.93
CA ALA A 86 3.24 -6.92 19.10
C ALA A 86 3.28 -8.43 18.73
N ASN A 87 2.67 -8.81 17.59
CA ASN A 87 2.52 -10.20 17.17
C ASN A 87 3.40 -10.59 15.96
N ALA A 88 4.23 -9.66 15.46
CA ALA A 88 5.09 -9.86 14.29
C ALA A 88 6.22 -10.89 14.50
N GLY A 89 6.62 -11.12 15.75
CA GLY A 89 7.75 -12.01 16.06
C GLY A 89 9.05 -11.48 15.45
N THR A 90 9.62 -12.23 14.50
CA THR A 90 10.83 -11.83 13.75
C THR A 90 10.53 -11.09 12.44
N ARG A 91 9.26 -10.92 12.08
CA ARG A 91 8.88 -10.20 10.85
C ARG A 91 9.15 -8.69 10.98
N PRO A 92 9.34 -7.98 9.86
CA PRO A 92 9.49 -6.53 9.88
C PRO A 92 8.29 -5.86 10.55
N LYS A 93 8.58 -4.95 11.49
CA LYS A 93 7.60 -4.03 12.07
C LYS A 93 7.20 -2.98 11.04
N LEU A 94 6.00 -2.42 11.17
CA LEU A 94 5.47 -1.50 10.17
C LEU A 94 6.32 -0.25 9.98
N GLU A 95 6.91 0.30 11.05
CA GLU A 95 7.81 1.45 11.00
C GLU A 95 9.04 1.26 10.08
N GLY A 96 9.36 0.02 9.72
CA GLY A 96 10.50 -0.35 8.88
C GLY A 96 10.17 -0.76 7.45
N ILE A 97 8.92 -0.58 7.01
CA ILE A 97 8.46 -0.95 5.66
C ILE A 97 8.15 0.34 4.89
N GLY A 98 8.19 0.32 3.57
CA GLY A 98 7.85 1.46 2.73
C GLY A 98 9.07 2.20 2.21
N PHE A 99 10.06 1.46 1.73
CA PHE A 99 11.24 2.06 1.12
C PHE A 99 10.87 2.87 -0.13
N TRP A 100 11.44 4.07 -0.24
CA TRP A 100 11.37 4.86 -1.44
C TRP A 100 12.29 4.28 -2.50
N ALA A 101 11.71 3.85 -3.63
CA ALA A 101 12.43 3.31 -4.77
C ALA A 101 13.44 2.19 -4.42
N PRO A 102 12.99 1.10 -3.76
CA PRO A 102 13.85 -0.04 -3.49
C PRO A 102 14.21 -0.72 -4.81
N SER A 103 15.48 -1.06 -4.97
CA SER A 103 16.02 -1.69 -6.19
C SER A 103 16.40 -3.15 -6.01
N SER A 104 16.14 -3.75 -4.85
CA SER A 104 16.58 -5.11 -4.51
C SER A 104 15.46 -5.99 -3.97
N GLY A 105 15.50 -7.28 -4.34
CA GLY A 105 14.64 -8.32 -3.77
C GLY A 105 13.23 -8.34 -4.37
N VAL A 106 12.69 -9.55 -4.57
CA VAL A 106 11.33 -9.75 -5.09
C VAL A 106 10.25 -9.20 -4.14
N ALA A 107 10.57 -9.09 -2.85
CA ALA A 107 9.68 -8.52 -1.85
C ALA A 107 9.56 -6.99 -1.92
N GLY A 108 10.47 -6.30 -2.63
CA GLY A 108 10.50 -4.83 -2.70
C GLY A 108 9.25 -4.20 -3.31
N ILE A 109 8.42 -4.96 -4.03
CA ILE A 109 7.09 -4.47 -4.47
C ILE A 109 6.18 -4.14 -3.29
N GLY A 110 6.33 -4.82 -2.15
CA GLY A 110 5.58 -4.55 -0.92
C GLY A 110 5.93 -3.22 -0.27
N ASP A 111 7.04 -2.60 -0.65
CA ASP A 111 7.43 -1.27 -0.18
C ASP A 111 6.82 -0.15 -1.03
N ILE A 112 6.55 -0.41 -2.31
CA ILE A 112 6.14 0.62 -3.29
C ILE A 112 4.70 0.48 -3.79
N THR A 113 4.04 -0.65 -3.54
CA THR A 113 2.65 -0.84 -3.92
C THR A 113 1.76 -1.21 -2.75
N LEU A 114 0.51 -0.75 -2.83
CA LEU A 114 -0.56 -1.04 -1.90
C LEU A 114 -1.71 -1.69 -2.66
N GLY A 115 -2.67 -2.24 -1.92
CA GLY A 115 -3.79 -2.97 -2.51
C GLY A 115 -5.08 -2.77 -1.74
N THR A 116 -6.16 -3.18 -2.40
CA THR A 116 -7.54 -3.00 -1.92
C THR A 116 -8.11 -4.29 -1.33
N LEU A 117 -7.26 -5.26 -0.99
CA LEU A 117 -7.67 -6.56 -0.42
C LEU A 117 -8.42 -6.41 0.90
N VAL A 118 -8.10 -5.37 1.66
CA VAL A 118 -8.66 -5.06 2.97
C VAL A 118 -9.10 -3.60 3.02
N PRO A 119 -9.99 -3.23 3.97
CA PRO A 119 -10.43 -1.85 4.13
C PRO A 119 -9.27 -0.89 4.41
N ILE A 120 -9.50 0.39 4.13
CA ILE A 120 -8.62 1.48 4.59
C ILE A 120 -8.48 1.40 6.11
N ASN A 121 -7.27 1.63 6.62
CA ASN A 121 -6.94 1.52 8.04
C ASN A 121 -7.17 0.11 8.64
N TYR A 122 -7.10 -0.95 7.82
CA TYR A 122 -7.15 -2.33 8.30
C TYR A 122 -6.15 -2.54 9.45
N SER A 123 -6.66 -3.07 10.57
CA SER A 123 -5.86 -3.42 11.75
C SER A 123 -5.78 -4.92 11.91
N HIS A 124 -4.59 -5.39 12.28
CA HIS A 124 -4.30 -6.78 12.59
C HIS A 124 -5.15 -7.27 13.78
N PRO A 125 -5.71 -8.50 13.72
CA PRO A 125 -6.49 -9.06 14.82
C PRO A 125 -5.68 -9.17 16.11
N ALA A 126 -6.30 -8.81 17.24
CA ALA A 126 -5.65 -8.91 18.53
C ALA A 126 -5.27 -10.36 18.89
N ASN A 127 -4.15 -10.51 19.60
CA ASN A 127 -3.66 -11.80 20.13
C ASN A 127 -3.49 -12.92 19.09
N THR A 128 -3.33 -12.56 17.81
CA THR A 128 -3.16 -13.52 16.71
C THR A 128 -1.74 -13.40 16.18
N PRO A 129 -0.94 -14.49 16.12
CA PRO A 129 0.37 -14.43 15.50
C PRO A 129 0.30 -13.96 14.05
N VAL A 130 1.25 -13.11 13.61
CA VAL A 130 1.32 -12.68 12.22
C VAL A 130 1.82 -13.86 11.37
N ASP A 131 0.95 -14.37 10.51
CA ASP A 131 1.30 -15.31 9.45
C ASP A 131 1.51 -14.58 8.10
N ASN A 132 1.78 -15.35 7.05
CA ASN A 132 2.01 -14.80 5.72
C ASN A 132 0.78 -14.08 5.12
N THR A 133 -0.44 -14.46 5.54
CA THR A 133 -1.68 -13.87 5.03
C THR A 133 -1.97 -12.54 5.72
N LEU A 134 -1.78 -12.49 7.04
CA LEU A 134 -2.00 -11.30 7.86
C LEU A 134 -0.92 -10.24 7.60
N GLU A 135 0.33 -10.67 7.38
CA GLU A 135 1.39 -9.81 6.87
C GLU A 135 0.99 -9.16 5.54
N ASP A 136 0.60 -9.94 4.54
CA ASP A 136 0.21 -9.40 3.23
C ASP A 136 -0.92 -8.37 3.36
N ARG A 137 -1.95 -8.69 4.14
CA ARG A 137 -3.10 -7.80 4.38
C ARG A 137 -2.68 -6.48 5.00
N ARG A 138 -1.87 -6.50 6.06
CA ARG A 138 -1.54 -5.26 6.77
C ARG A 138 -0.49 -4.42 6.07
N THR A 139 0.51 -5.04 5.44
CA THR A 139 1.61 -4.32 4.77
C THR A 139 1.16 -3.64 3.48
N THR A 140 0.11 -4.14 2.83
CA THR A 140 -0.46 -3.56 1.61
C THR A 140 -1.68 -2.68 1.83
N ALA A 141 -2.19 -2.63 3.06
CA ALA A 141 -3.37 -1.83 3.36
C ALA A 141 -3.09 -0.34 3.12
N TYR A 142 -4.04 0.32 2.45
CA TYR A 142 -4.12 1.77 2.51
C TYR A 142 -4.52 2.23 3.91
N GLY A 143 -4.06 3.41 4.31
CA GLY A 143 -4.39 3.96 5.62
C GLY A 143 -3.68 5.28 5.91
N SER A 144 -4.19 6.00 6.89
CA SER A 144 -3.61 7.25 7.38
C SER A 144 -3.96 7.48 8.86
N GLY A 145 -3.27 8.43 9.50
CA GLY A 145 -3.64 8.93 10.83
C GLY A 145 -4.68 10.06 10.80
N HIS A 146 -5.27 10.36 9.64
CA HIS A 146 -6.30 11.40 9.50
C HIS A 146 -7.64 10.93 10.07
N ALA A 147 -8.45 11.89 10.51
CA ALA A 147 -9.84 11.61 10.87
C ALA A 147 -10.65 11.33 9.60
N GLY A 148 -11.26 10.14 9.52
CA GLY A 148 -12.31 9.81 8.55
C GLY A 148 -11.83 9.43 7.15
N GLY A 149 -10.56 9.11 6.93
CA GLY A 149 -10.14 8.64 5.61
C GLY A 149 -8.63 8.61 5.35
N SER A 150 -8.28 8.41 4.08
CA SER A 150 -6.90 8.48 3.58
C SER A 150 -6.86 9.23 2.26
N GLN A 151 -5.76 9.91 1.96
CA GLN A 151 -5.60 10.61 0.69
C GLN A 151 -5.21 9.64 -0.42
N PHE A 152 -5.82 9.85 -1.59
CA PHE A 152 -5.51 9.12 -2.81
C PHE A 152 -5.31 10.08 -3.97
N ALA A 153 -4.39 9.73 -4.85
CA ALA A 153 -4.29 10.31 -6.19
C ALA A 153 -4.90 9.32 -7.19
N LEU A 154 -5.63 9.84 -8.16
CA LEU A 154 -6.27 9.09 -9.23
C LEU A 154 -5.48 9.21 -10.54
N CYS A 155 -5.78 8.35 -11.51
CA CYS A 155 -5.06 8.31 -12.79
C CYS A 155 -5.27 9.55 -13.67
N ASP A 156 -6.29 10.36 -13.39
CA ASP A 156 -6.52 11.67 -14.00
C ASP A 156 -5.70 12.81 -13.37
N GLY A 157 -4.92 12.51 -12.32
CA GLY A 157 -4.11 13.47 -11.57
C GLY A 157 -4.86 14.21 -10.46
N SER A 158 -6.16 13.94 -10.27
CA SER A 158 -6.90 14.49 -9.13
C SER A 158 -6.49 13.81 -7.82
N ALA A 159 -6.61 14.54 -6.72
CA ALA A 159 -6.39 14.03 -5.37
C ALA A 159 -7.67 14.16 -4.54
N ARG A 160 -8.01 13.12 -3.78
CA ARG A 160 -9.25 13.05 -2.99
C ARG A 160 -9.01 12.33 -1.68
N LEU A 161 -9.68 12.80 -0.64
CA LEU A 161 -9.81 12.04 0.60
C LEU A 161 -10.90 10.99 0.37
N VAL A 162 -10.56 9.71 0.55
CA VAL A 162 -11.52 8.60 0.51
C VAL A 162 -11.83 8.17 1.94
N SER A 163 -13.12 8.04 2.25
CA SER A 163 -13.57 7.66 3.59
C SER A 163 -13.02 6.30 4.01
N ASP A 164 -12.63 6.15 5.28
CA ASP A 164 -12.30 4.84 5.85
C ASP A 164 -13.53 3.94 6.05
N SER A 165 -14.73 4.52 5.92
CA SER A 165 -16.02 3.82 5.90
C SER A 165 -16.51 3.45 4.50
N ILE A 166 -15.69 3.63 3.46
CA ILE A 166 -16.04 3.22 2.08
C ILE A 166 -16.38 1.72 2.05
N ASP A 167 -17.34 1.33 1.22
CA ASP A 167 -17.61 -0.09 0.98
C ASP A 167 -16.36 -0.77 0.40
N LEU A 168 -15.99 -1.93 0.94
CA LEU A 168 -14.77 -2.62 0.52
C LEU A 168 -14.82 -3.01 -0.96
N THR A 169 -15.99 -3.39 -1.48
CA THR A 169 -16.16 -3.70 -2.91
C THR A 169 -15.92 -2.47 -3.75
N LEU A 170 -16.44 -1.31 -3.32
CA LEU A 170 -16.20 -0.06 -4.02
C LEU A 170 -14.72 0.33 -4.02
N LEU A 171 -14.04 0.19 -2.88
CA LEU A 171 -12.59 0.37 -2.81
C LEU A 171 -11.84 -0.59 -3.74
N GLN A 172 -12.28 -1.85 -3.82
CA GLN A 172 -11.70 -2.85 -4.72
C GLN A 172 -11.84 -2.46 -6.19
N ASN A 173 -13.03 -2.01 -6.58
CA ASN A 173 -13.30 -1.50 -7.93
C ASN A 173 -12.45 -0.27 -8.26
N LEU A 174 -12.20 0.63 -7.30
CA LEU A 174 -11.29 1.75 -7.52
C LEU A 174 -9.83 1.28 -7.73
N GLY A 175 -9.46 0.14 -7.17
CA GLY A 175 -8.11 -0.43 -7.30
C GLY A 175 -7.82 -1.03 -8.67
N THR A 176 -8.83 -1.49 -9.39
CA THR A 176 -8.68 -2.12 -10.71
C THR A 176 -8.57 -1.06 -11.81
N ARG A 177 -7.80 -1.36 -12.85
CA ARG A 177 -7.70 -0.50 -14.04
C ARG A 177 -8.73 -0.85 -15.13
N SER A 178 -9.21 -2.09 -15.12
CA SER A 178 -10.03 -2.67 -16.18
C SER A 178 -10.96 -3.80 -15.68
N GLY A 179 -11.55 -3.66 -14.50
CA GLY A 179 -12.53 -4.60 -13.95
C GLY A 179 -13.94 -4.45 -14.54
N GLY A 180 -14.22 -3.32 -15.19
CA GLY A 180 -15.49 -3.05 -15.87
C GLY A 180 -16.65 -2.68 -14.94
N GLU A 181 -16.35 -2.30 -13.70
CA GLU A 181 -17.36 -1.96 -12.71
C GLU A 181 -17.92 -0.55 -12.94
N ILE A 182 -19.22 -0.38 -12.65
CA ILE A 182 -19.84 0.95 -12.63
C ILE A 182 -19.62 1.55 -11.24
N ILE A 183 -18.80 2.60 -11.17
CA ILE A 183 -18.45 3.29 -9.93
C ILE A 183 -19.35 4.52 -9.78
N ASN A 184 -20.19 4.54 -8.74
CA ASN A 184 -21.00 5.69 -8.34
C ASN A 184 -20.17 6.62 -7.43
N GLU A 185 -20.63 7.86 -7.17
CA GLU A 185 -19.93 8.83 -6.31
C GLU A 185 -19.60 8.26 -4.91
N TYR A 186 -18.42 8.60 -4.38
CA TYR A 186 -17.82 8.06 -3.15
C TYR A 186 -17.00 9.11 -2.39
#